data_AF-A0A545UFG3-F1
#
_entry.id   AF-A0A545UFG3-F1
#
_cell.length_a   1.000
_cell.length_b   1.000
_cell.length_c   1.000
_cell.angle_alpha   90.00
_cell.angle_beta   90.00
_cell.angle_gamma   90.00
#
_symmetry.space_group_name_H-M   'P 1'
#
loop_
_entity.id
_entity.type
_entity.pdbx_description
1 polymer ?
#
loop_
_entity_poly.entity_id
_entity_poly.type
_entity_poly.pdbx_seq_one_letter_code
_entity_poly.pdbx_strand_id
1 'polypeptide(L)' 'MMTQKANAHRMEDPYQYIQFKRSNRIVVNDEGFHYRTREGQLVGPFSTKSEAKYDLNTFLKIVAIEKEFENDVELLKIWS' A
#
# COMPACT_ATOMS: atom_id res chain seq x y z
N MET A 1 -23.85 -42.40 -10.09
CA MET A 1 -23.54 -41.11 -9.43
C MET A 1 -22.05 -41.06 -9.12
N MET A 2 -21.22 -40.35 -9.89
CA MET A 2 -19.90 -39.87 -9.47
C MET A 2 -19.51 -38.61 -10.27
N THR A 3 -19.72 -37.49 -9.61
CA THR A 3 -19.00 -36.20 -9.60
C THR A 3 -18.27 -35.72 -10.87
N GLN A 4 -18.87 -34.71 -11.51
CA GLN A 4 -18.20 -33.76 -12.40
C GLN A 4 -17.07 -33.06 -11.62
N LYS A 5 -15.81 -33.22 -12.05
CA LYS A 5 -14.73 -32.31 -11.67
C LYS A 5 -14.70 -31.18 -12.69
N ALA A 6 -15.31 -30.06 -12.34
CA ALA A 6 -15.11 -28.81 -13.04
C ALA A 6 -13.64 -28.41 -12.91
N ASN A 7 -12.85 -28.66 -13.95
CA ASN A 7 -11.57 -27.99 -14.17
C ASN A 7 -11.90 -26.54 -14.52
N ALA A 8 -12.17 -25.72 -13.49
CA ALA A 8 -12.11 -24.29 -13.62
C ALA A 8 -10.66 -23.95 -13.96
N HIS A 9 -10.42 -23.72 -15.25
CA HIS A 9 -9.26 -22.98 -15.72
C HIS A 9 -9.12 -21.75 -14.82
N ARG A 10 -8.16 -21.79 -13.90
CA ARG A 10 -7.61 -20.58 -13.32
C ARG A 10 -7.00 -19.87 -14.52
N MET A 11 -7.76 -18.94 -15.11
CA MET A 11 -7.17 -17.92 -15.96
C MET A 11 -6.07 -17.30 -15.10
N GLU A 12 -4.82 -17.61 -15.44
CA GLU A 12 -3.66 -16.94 -14.86
C GLU A 12 -3.90 -15.47 -15.10
N ASP A 13 -4.12 -14.73 -14.01
CA ASP A 13 -4.28 -13.30 -14.08
C ASP A 13 -2.98 -12.77 -14.71
N PRO A 14 -3.02 -12.18 -15.93
CA PRO A 14 -1.82 -11.72 -16.61
C PRO A 14 -1.09 -10.61 -15.83
N TYR A 15 -1.70 -10.10 -14.76
CA TYR A 15 -1.14 -9.12 -13.84
C TYR A 15 -0.50 -9.74 -12.58
N GLN A 16 -0.54 -11.07 -12.41
CA GLN A 16 -0.06 -11.77 -11.21
C GLN A 16 1.45 -11.58 -10.94
N TYR A 17 2.23 -11.22 -11.96
CA TYR A 17 3.68 -10.98 -11.85
C TYR A 17 4.10 -9.55 -12.16
N ILE A 18 3.16 -8.65 -12.44
CA ILE A 18 3.51 -7.24 -12.50
C ILE A 18 3.71 -6.80 -11.06
N GLN A 19 4.97 -6.70 -10.64
CA GLN A 19 5.32 -5.87 -9.49
C GLN A 19 4.88 -4.46 -9.83
N PHE A 20 3.62 -4.14 -9.51
CA PHE A 20 3.14 -2.77 -9.53
C PHE A 20 4.09 -2.00 -8.64
N LYS A 21 5.00 -1.24 -9.27
CA LYS A 21 5.70 -0.15 -8.61
C LYS A 21 4.55 0.73 -8.11
N ARG A 22 4.16 0.60 -6.83
CA ARG A 22 2.93 1.17 -6.25
C ARG A 22 2.98 2.70 -6.37
N SER A 23 2.67 3.21 -7.55
CA SER A 23 2.86 4.60 -7.96
C SER A 23 1.58 5.40 -7.80
N ASN A 24 0.43 4.74 -7.73
CA ASN A 24 -0.86 5.38 -7.46
C ASN A 24 -1.46 4.86 -6.15
N ARG A 25 -1.22 5.62 -5.07
CA ARG A 25 -1.87 5.41 -3.76
C ARG A 25 -3.11 6.27 -3.58
N ILE A 26 -3.40 7.20 -4.50
CA ILE A 26 -4.55 8.10 -4.42
C ILE A 26 -5.79 7.39 -4.99
N VAL A 27 -6.87 7.38 -4.21
CA VAL A 27 -8.18 6.83 -4.56
C VAL A 27 -9.20 7.98 -4.56
N VAL A 28 -10.18 7.93 -5.46
CA VAL A 28 -11.27 8.93 -5.51
C VAL A 28 -12.59 8.19 -5.46
N ASN A 29 -13.48 8.62 -4.57
CA ASN A 29 -14.85 8.11 -4.45
C ASN A 29 -15.83 9.28 -4.29
N ASP A 30 -17.11 8.98 -4.06
CA ASP A 30 -18.19 9.97 -3.92
C ASP A 30 -18.01 10.89 -2.70
N GLU A 31 -17.15 10.50 -1.75
CA GLU A 31 -16.87 11.25 -0.51
C GLU A 31 -15.64 12.17 -0.64
N GLY A 32 -14.81 12.00 -1.69
CA GLY A 32 -13.66 12.86 -1.96
C GLY A 32 -12.38 12.10 -2.33
N PHE A 33 -11.24 12.72 -2.03
CA PHE A 33 -9.92 12.16 -2.32
C PHE A 33 -9.37 11.42 -1.12
N HIS A 34 -8.79 10.25 -1.34
CA HIS A 34 -8.18 9.43 -0.30
C HIS A 34 -6.80 8.98 -0.73
N TYR A 35 -5.99 8.49 0.21
CA TYR A 35 -4.88 7.61 -0.14
C TYR A 35 -4.90 6.30 0.64
N ARG A 36 -4.30 5.26 0.05
CA ARG A 36 -4.20 3.93 0.63
C ARG A 36 -2.79 3.67 1.18
N THR A 37 -2.73 3.22 2.43
CA THR A 37 -1.48 2.79 3.08
C THR A 37 -1.04 1.41 2.59
N ARG A 38 0.14 0.94 3.02
CA ARG A 38 0.65 -0.37 2.58
C ARG A 38 -0.17 -1.51 3.18
N GLU A 39 -0.67 -1.30 4.38
CA GLU A 39 -1.51 -2.15 5.23
C GLU A 39 -2.95 -2.21 4.71
N GLY A 40 -3.26 -1.42 3.68
CA GLY A 40 -4.56 -1.41 3.03
C GLY A 40 -5.57 -0.47 3.67
N GLN A 41 -5.18 0.33 4.66
CA GLN A 41 -6.01 1.36 5.28
C GLN A 41 -6.23 2.52 4.30
N LEU A 42 -7.41 3.13 4.36
CA LEU A 42 -7.78 4.30 3.56
C LEU A 42 -7.74 5.54 4.46
N VAL A 43 -7.05 6.59 4.03
CA VAL A 43 -6.89 7.85 4.77
C VAL A 43 -7.51 8.98 3.96
N GLY A 44 -8.32 9.81 4.62
CA GLY A 44 -9.17 10.83 4.02
C GLY A 44 -10.58 10.81 4.64
N PRO A 45 -11.58 11.43 3.99
CA PRO A 45 -11.49 12.14 2.71
C PRO A 45 -10.77 13.50 2.82
N PHE A 46 -10.10 13.88 1.74
CA PHE A 46 -9.51 15.19 1.49
C PHE A 46 -10.33 15.92 0.43
N SER A 47 -10.34 17.25 0.51
CA SER A 47 -11.15 18.10 -0.38
C SER A 47 -10.58 18.14 -1.79
N THR A 48 -9.25 18.00 -1.92
CA THR A 48 -8.57 18.03 -3.22
C THR A 48 -7.54 16.92 -3.38
N LYS A 49 -7.25 16.56 -4.64
CA LYS A 49 -6.15 15.64 -4.97
C LYS A 49 -4.80 16.15 -4.45
N SER A 50 -4.60 17.47 -4.42
CA SER A 50 -3.37 18.10 -3.96
C SER A 50 -3.18 17.94 -2.46
N GLU A 51 -4.24 18.09 -1.67
CA GLU A 51 -4.22 17.82 -0.22
C GLU A 51 -3.88 16.36 0.06
N ALA A 52 -4.57 15.42 -0.58
CA ALA A 52 -4.31 13.98 -0.43
C ALA A 52 -2.86 13.62 -0.80
N LYS A 53 -2.28 14.27 -1.82
CA LYS A 53 -0.88 14.10 -2.21
C LYS A 53 0.10 14.71 -1.19
N TYR A 54 -0.21 15.88 -0.67
CA TYR A 54 0.61 16.56 0.32
C TYR A 54 0.70 15.72 1.61
N ASP A 55 -0.45 15.24 2.09
CA ASP A 55 -0.53 14.39 3.27
C ASP A 55 0.19 13.05 3.04
N LEU A 56 -0.06 12.38 1.91
CA LEU A 56 0.65 11.16 1.52
C LEU A 56 2.18 11.33 1.52
N ASN A 57 2.68 12.43 0.97
CA ASN A 57 4.12 12.70 0.95
C ASN A 57 4.67 12.96 2.35
N THR A 58 3.89 13.60 3.22
CA THR A 58 4.25 13.83 4.63
C THR A 58 4.32 12.51 5.38
N PHE A 59 3.29 11.67 5.25
CA PHE A 59 3.25 10.32 5.81
C PHE A 59 4.47 9.49 5.38
N LEU A 60 4.80 9.48 4.08
CA LEU A 60 5.96 8.74 3.57
C LEU A 60 7.29 9.22 4.15
N LYS A 61 7.44 10.52 4.43
CA LYS A 61 8.64 11.07 5.08
C LYS A 61 8.74 10.62 6.53
N ILE A 62 7.64 10.68 7.28
CA ILE A 62 7.59 10.23 8.68
C ILE A 62 7.98 8.75 8.76
N VAL A 63 7.37 7.90 7.92
CA VAL A 63 7.69 6.47 7.87
C VAL A 63 9.16 6.20 7.51
N ALA A 64 9.75 7.02 6.63
CA ALA A 64 11.17 6.89 6.29
C ALA A 64 12.06 7.22 7.50
N ILE A 65 11.74 8.31 8.21
CA ILE A 65 12.46 8.73 9.43
C ILE A 65 12.34 7.67 10.53
N GLU A 66 11.13 7.15 10.79
CA GLU A 66 10.90 6.10 11.78
C GLU A 66 11.73 4.85 11.49
N LYS A 67 11.82 4.48 10.20
CA LYS A 67 12.65 3.35 9.77
C LYS A 67 14.15 3.59 9.97
N GLU A 68 14.63 4.83 9.78
CA GLU A 68 16.02 5.17 10.06
C GLU A 68 16.34 4.97 11.56
N PHE A 69 15.48 5.47 12.45
CA PHE A 69 15.63 5.28 13.89
C PHE A 69 15.55 3.81 14.33
N GLU A 70 14.70 3.00 13.71
CA GLU A 70 14.60 1.57 14.02
C GLU A 70 15.91 0.83 13.71
N ASN A 71 16.54 1.13 12.56
CA ASN A 71 17.83 0.53 12.19
C ASN A 71 18.95 0.95 13.15
N ASP A 72 18.98 2.21 13.59
CA ASP A 72 19.99 2.70 14.53
C ASP A 72 19.88 2.00 15.91
N VAL A 73 18.66 1.72 16.37
CA VAL A 73 18.41 0.96 17.60
C VAL A 73 18.81 -0.51 17.46
N GLU A 74 18.55 -1.14 16.31
CA GLU A 74 19.02 -2.51 16.04
C GLU A 74 20.55 -2.60 16.02
N LEU A 75 21.23 -1.63 15.40
CA LEU A 75 22.69 -1.57 15.40
C LEU A 75 23.26 -1.44 16.81
N LEU A 76 22.64 -0.67 17.70
CA LEU A 76 23.10 -0.56 19.10
C LEU A 76 22.96 -1.87 19.88
N LYS A 77 21.94 -2.70 19.58
CA LYS A 77 21.74 -4.00 20.24
C LYS A 77 22.74 -5.08 19.79
N ILE A 78 23.32 -4.96 18.60
CA ILE A 78 24.31 -5.92 18.09
C ILE A 78 25.68 -5.72 18.76
N TRP A 79 25.94 -4.52 19.29
CA TRP A 79 27.24 -4.14 19.88
C TRP A 79 27.22 -4.05 21.42
N SER A 80 26.07 -4.30 22.06
CA SER A 80 25.88 -4.40 23.51
C SER A 80 25.82 -5.85 23.98
#